data_AF-A0A0Q0E9H5-F1
#
_entry.id   AF-A0A0Q0E9H5-F1
#
_cell.length_a   1.000
_cell.length_b   1.000
_cell.length_c   1.000
_cell.angle_alpha   90.00
_cell.angle_beta   90.00
_cell.angle_gamma   90.00
#
_symmetry.space_group_name_H-M   'P 1'
#
loop_
_entity.id
_entity.type
_entity.pdbx_description
1 polymer ?
#
loop_
_entity_poly.entity_id
_entity_poly.type
_entity_poly.pdbx_seq_one_letter_code
_entity_poly.pdbx_strand_id
1 'polypeptide(L)'
;MANSDTFHFTNCLPQMAAFNQKTWLELEDYILDNTRRWKSRVTVFSGPVLRDDDRSYRNIRVPSAFWKVVAFVGDDGKPSASAYMIDQSRELGQLDIMFGQLKTWQRSVLQIEQLTGIHFGALAGYDGFSNEERLTGTRIEARIRGPQDIRI
;
A
#
# COMPACT_ATOMS: atom_id res chain seq x y z
N MET A 1 -9.24 1.16 -24.67
CA MET A 1 -9.49 2.53 -24.17
C MET A 1 -9.76 2.44 -22.67
N ALA A 2 -8.70 2.52 -21.87
CA ALA A 2 -8.74 2.52 -20.40
C ALA A 2 -7.44 3.14 -19.88
N ASN A 3 -6.97 4.22 -20.54
CA ASN A 3 -5.67 4.82 -20.28
C ASN A 3 -5.79 6.35 -20.14
N SER A 4 -6.94 6.83 -19.64
CA SER A 4 -7.26 8.26 -19.59
C SER A 4 -7.84 8.73 -18.25
N ASP A 5 -7.78 7.91 -17.19
CA ASP A 5 -8.26 8.32 -15.86
C ASP A 5 -7.19 8.28 -14.74
N THR A 6 -5.90 8.10 -15.07
CA THR A 6 -4.85 7.98 -14.05
C THR A 6 -4.28 9.33 -13.57
N PHE A 7 -4.77 10.48 -14.06
CA PHE A 7 -4.23 11.80 -13.69
C PHE A 7 -5.24 12.67 -12.93
N HIS A 8 -5.81 12.15 -11.84
CA HIS A 8 -6.46 13.02 -10.84
C HIS A 8 -5.41 13.52 -9.85
N PHE A 9 -5.49 14.80 -9.46
CA PHE A 9 -4.51 15.50 -8.59
C PHE A 9 -4.29 14.86 -7.20
N THR A 10 -5.13 13.91 -6.78
CA THR A 10 -4.91 13.01 -5.63
C THR A 10 -3.88 11.90 -5.89
N ASN A 11 -3.43 11.74 -7.14
CA ASN A 11 -2.47 10.73 -7.60
C ASN A 11 -1.07 11.31 -7.93
N CYS A 12 -0.79 12.58 -7.61
CA CYS A 12 0.47 13.23 -7.97
C CYS A 12 0.99 14.14 -6.85
N LEU A 13 1.88 13.62 -6.00
CA LEU A 13 2.95 14.45 -5.42
C LEU A 13 4.12 14.44 -6.41
N PRO A 14 4.31 15.51 -7.22
CA PRO A 14 5.01 15.43 -8.51
C PRO A 14 6.45 14.92 -8.46
N GLN A 15 7.16 15.14 -7.36
CA GLN A 15 8.58 14.77 -7.24
C GLN A 15 8.79 13.44 -6.48
N MET A 16 7.87 13.09 -5.56
CA MET A 16 7.88 11.82 -4.81
C MET A 16 7.30 10.66 -5.62
N ALA A 17 6.33 10.94 -6.51
CA ALA A 17 5.70 9.95 -7.37
C ALA A 17 6.69 9.31 -8.35
N ALA A 18 7.66 10.05 -8.88
CA ALA A 18 8.65 9.54 -9.83
C ALA A 18 9.60 8.50 -9.20
N PHE A 19 9.99 8.68 -7.94
CA PHE A 19 10.86 7.72 -7.24
C PHE A 19 10.09 6.47 -6.81
N ASN A 20 8.81 6.63 -6.44
CA ASN A 20 7.96 5.54 -5.98
C ASN A 20 7.32 4.71 -7.11
N GLN A 21 7.20 5.28 -8.30
CA GLN A 21 6.58 4.61 -9.43
C GLN A 21 7.25 3.26 -9.70
N LYS A 22 8.57 3.13 -9.55
CA LYS A 22 9.24 1.87 -9.85
C LYS A 22 8.86 0.73 -8.88
N THR A 23 8.94 0.92 -7.57
CA THR A 23 8.61 -0.16 -6.61
C THR A 23 7.11 -0.45 -6.56
N TRP A 24 6.29 0.57 -6.76
CA TRP A 24 4.84 0.42 -6.80
C TRP A 24 4.35 -0.22 -8.10
N LEU A 25 4.98 0.13 -9.22
CA LEU A 25 4.78 -0.52 -10.52
C LEU A 25 5.34 -1.94 -10.50
N GLU A 26 6.50 -2.19 -9.90
CA GLU A 26 7.03 -3.56 -9.73
C GLU A 26 6.14 -4.42 -8.83
N LEU A 27 5.49 -3.83 -7.82
CA LEU A 27 4.48 -4.49 -7.02
C LEU A 27 3.21 -4.76 -7.85
N GLU A 28 2.74 -3.77 -8.62
CA GLU A 28 1.62 -3.96 -9.54
C GLU A 28 1.94 -5.02 -10.59
N ASP A 29 3.10 -4.98 -11.21
CA ASP A 29 3.60 -5.92 -12.20
C ASP A 29 3.76 -7.31 -11.57
N TYR A 30 4.29 -7.43 -10.35
CA TYR A 30 4.35 -8.73 -9.65
C TYR A 30 2.96 -9.30 -9.39
N ILE A 31 2.03 -8.47 -8.90
CA ILE A 31 0.63 -8.87 -8.72
C ILE A 31 0.03 -9.26 -10.07
N LEU A 32 0.20 -8.45 -11.12
CA LEU A 32 -0.33 -8.61 -12.48
C LEU A 32 0.26 -9.83 -13.19
N ASP A 33 1.55 -10.09 -13.08
CA ASP A 33 2.22 -11.27 -13.63
C ASP A 33 1.74 -12.54 -12.94
N ASN A 34 1.49 -12.49 -11.62
CA ASN A 34 0.77 -13.56 -10.93
C ASN A 34 -0.71 -13.62 -11.36
N THR A 35 -1.37 -12.51 -11.69
CA THR A 35 -2.79 -12.52 -12.12
C THR A 35 -3.05 -13.22 -13.44
N ARG A 36 -2.04 -13.33 -14.33
CA ARG A 36 -2.16 -14.16 -15.55
C ARG A 36 -2.46 -15.62 -15.22
N ARG A 37 -2.07 -16.10 -14.02
CA ARG A 37 -2.42 -17.41 -13.48
C ARG A 37 -3.81 -17.42 -12.81
N TRP A 38 -4.23 -16.30 -12.23
CA TRP A 38 -5.47 -16.15 -11.43
C TRP A 38 -6.74 -15.77 -12.21
N LYS A 39 -6.75 -15.99 -13.53
CA LYS A 39 -7.91 -15.72 -14.41
C LYS A 39 -8.52 -14.31 -14.24
N SER A 40 -7.68 -13.31 -14.01
CA SER A 40 -8.04 -11.88 -14.05
C SER A 40 -9.00 -11.36 -12.96
N ARG A 41 -9.11 -11.99 -11.79
CA ARG A 41 -9.95 -11.48 -10.68
C ARG A 41 -9.12 -10.83 -9.59
N VAL A 42 -8.73 -9.58 -9.81
CA VAL A 42 -8.05 -8.75 -8.80
C VAL A 42 -8.79 -7.44 -8.60
N THR A 43 -8.86 -7.00 -7.36
CA THR A 43 -9.39 -5.70 -6.96
C THR A 43 -8.36 -5.00 -6.10
N VAL A 44 -8.05 -3.75 -6.45
CA VAL A 44 -7.06 -2.93 -5.74
C VAL A 44 -7.76 -1.71 -5.16
N PHE A 45 -7.57 -1.49 -3.86
CA PHE A 45 -7.92 -0.27 -3.16
C PHE A 45 -6.64 0.49 -2.83
N SER A 46 -6.64 1.81 -2.97
CA SER A 46 -5.47 2.63 -2.63
C SER A 46 -5.88 4.03 -2.19
N GLY A 47 -5.04 4.65 -1.37
CA GLY A 47 -5.23 6.02 -0.93
C GLY A 47 -4.07 6.52 -0.07
N PRO A 48 -4.10 7.80 0.33
CA PRO A 48 -3.21 8.33 1.35
C PRO A 48 -3.64 7.88 2.76
N VAL A 49 -2.71 7.94 3.71
CA VAL A 49 -3.04 8.05 5.13
C VAL A 49 -3.13 9.53 5.46
N LEU A 50 -4.29 9.98 5.91
CA LEU A 50 -4.52 11.38 6.32
C LEU A 50 -4.22 11.50 7.81
N ARG A 51 -3.18 12.24 8.18
CA ARG A 51 -2.79 12.46 9.57
C ARG A 51 -3.01 13.91 9.98
N ASP A 52 -3.19 14.12 11.29
CA ASP A 52 -3.38 15.46 11.83
C ASP A 52 -2.11 16.33 11.80
N ASP A 53 -0.96 15.66 11.80
CA ASP A 53 0.36 16.26 11.70
C ASP A 53 0.90 16.34 10.25
N ASP A 54 0.07 16.01 9.24
CA ASP A 54 0.44 16.19 7.84
C ASP A 54 0.79 17.66 7.56
N ARG A 55 1.99 17.88 6.98
CA ARG A 55 2.51 19.23 6.75
C ARG A 55 1.63 19.99 5.78
N SER A 56 1.34 21.25 6.10
CA SER A 56 0.63 22.15 5.20
C SER A 56 1.57 22.69 4.11
N TYR A 57 1.18 22.53 2.85
CA TYR A 57 1.81 23.17 1.70
C TYR A 57 0.74 23.91 0.91
N ARG A 58 0.90 25.23 0.72
CA ARG A 58 -0.07 26.09 0.02
C ARG A 58 -1.51 25.90 0.55
N ASN A 59 -1.68 25.85 1.87
CA ASN A 59 -2.96 25.67 2.58
C ASN A 59 -3.64 24.29 2.39
N ILE A 60 -2.90 23.28 1.92
CA ILE A 60 -3.37 21.91 1.78
C ILE A 60 -2.46 20.99 2.60
N ARG A 61 -3.03 20.07 3.39
CA ARG A 61 -2.25 19.03 4.09
C ARG A 61 -1.72 18.02 3.06
N VAL A 62 -0.42 17.77 3.10
CA VAL A 62 0.25 16.84 2.20
C VAL A 62 0.50 15.51 2.93
N PRO A 63 -0.13 14.41 2.49
CA PRO A 63 0.09 13.10 3.10
C PRO A 63 1.54 12.64 2.95
N SER A 64 2.14 12.16 4.04
CA SER A 64 3.49 11.57 4.02
C SER A 64 3.49 10.05 3.82
N ALA A 65 2.31 9.43 3.71
CA ALA A 65 2.19 7.99 3.57
C ALA A 65 0.99 7.58 2.71
N PHE A 66 1.13 6.44 2.03
CA PHE A 66 0.16 5.89 1.09
C PHE A 66 0.02 4.38 1.30
N TRP A 67 -1.15 3.84 0.97
CA TRP A 67 -1.45 2.42 1.17
C TRP A 67 -2.09 1.78 -0.06
N LYS A 68 -1.98 0.46 -0.13
CA LYS A 68 -2.73 -0.42 -1.03
C LYS A 68 -3.27 -1.61 -0.28
N VAL A 69 -4.50 -2.01 -0.60
CA VAL A 69 -5.06 -3.31 -0.25
C VAL A 69 -5.43 -4.02 -1.55
N VAL A 70 -4.96 -5.25 -1.69
CA VAL A 70 -5.10 -6.04 -2.92
C VAL A 70 -5.86 -7.30 -2.56
N ALA A 71 -7.02 -7.49 -3.18
CA ALA A 71 -7.81 -8.71 -3.09
C ALA A 71 -7.67 -9.50 -4.39
N PHE A 72 -7.42 -10.80 -4.28
CA PHE A 72 -7.19 -11.69 -5.42
C PHE A 72 -7.65 -13.11 -5.12
N VAL A 73 -7.63 -13.98 -6.13
CA VAL A 73 -7.85 -15.42 -5.97
C VAL A 73 -6.49 -16.10 -6.13
N GLY A 74 -6.04 -16.86 -5.13
CA GLY A 74 -4.75 -17.55 -5.17
C GLY A 74 -4.73 -18.73 -6.15
N ASP A 75 -3.56 -19.34 -6.31
CA ASP A 75 -3.34 -20.51 -7.20
C ASP A 75 -4.20 -21.73 -6.78
N ASP A 76 -4.58 -21.80 -5.51
CA ASP A 76 -5.45 -22.83 -4.95
C ASP A 76 -6.95 -22.56 -5.18
N GLY A 77 -7.29 -21.46 -5.86
CA GLY A 77 -8.66 -21.03 -6.14
C GLY A 77 -9.36 -20.35 -4.96
N LYS A 78 -8.66 -20.08 -3.85
CA LYS A 78 -9.26 -19.42 -2.68
C LYS A 78 -9.07 -17.90 -2.70
N PRO A 79 -10.00 -17.12 -2.10
CA PRO A 79 -9.80 -15.68 -1.91
C PRO A 79 -8.61 -15.41 -0.98
N SER A 80 -7.82 -14.41 -1.35
CA SER A 80 -6.65 -13.93 -0.62
C SER A 80 -6.62 -12.41 -0.64
N ALA A 81 -5.99 -11.83 0.37
CA ALA A 81 -5.76 -10.40 0.45
C ALA A 81 -4.34 -10.09 0.94
N SER A 82 -3.81 -8.93 0.57
CA SER A 82 -2.53 -8.42 1.09
C SER A 82 -2.58 -6.90 1.16
N ALA A 83 -1.81 -6.32 2.07
CA ALA A 83 -1.74 -4.87 2.21
C ALA A 83 -0.31 -4.33 2.24
N TYR A 84 -0.13 -3.16 1.64
CA TYR A 84 1.14 -2.50 1.45
C TYR A 84 1.05 -1.05 1.87
N MET A 85 2.13 -0.53 2.43
CA MET A 85 2.22 0.86 2.85
C MET A 85 3.58 1.43 2.51
N ILE A 86 3.56 2.69 2.11
CA ILE A 86 4.75 3.47 1.83
C ILE A 86 4.69 4.65 2.78
N ASP A 87 5.73 4.82 3.59
CA ASP A 87 5.73 5.80 4.68
C ASP A 87 7.08 6.53 4.74
N GLN A 88 7.03 7.86 4.65
CA GLN A 88 8.19 8.73 4.81
C GLN A 88 8.33 9.28 6.22
N SER A 89 7.32 9.19 7.08
CA SER A 89 7.31 9.90 8.36
C SER A 89 8.39 9.41 9.33
N ARG A 90 8.86 8.17 9.17
CA ARG A 90 9.91 7.57 10.03
C ARG A 90 11.32 8.09 9.74
N GLU A 91 11.54 8.88 8.68
CA GLU A 91 12.87 9.44 8.33
C GLU A 91 12.96 10.97 8.44
N LEU A 92 11.86 11.65 8.79
CA LEU A 92 11.83 13.11 8.83
C LEU A 92 12.48 13.66 10.09
N GLY A 93 13.80 13.91 10.02
CA GLY A 93 14.33 15.15 10.60
C GLY A 93 13.69 16.35 9.89
N GLN A 94 13.56 17.49 10.59
CA GLN A 94 12.74 18.66 10.20
C GLN A 94 12.93 19.24 8.78
N LEU A 95 13.93 18.81 7.97
CA LEU A 95 14.30 19.51 6.74
C LEU A 95 14.06 18.82 5.39
N ASP A 96 13.89 17.49 5.27
CA ASP A 96 14.11 16.85 3.95
C ASP A 96 13.00 15.91 3.43
N ILE A 97 11.74 16.38 3.42
CA ILE A 97 10.64 15.68 2.71
C ILE A 97 10.95 15.54 1.20
N MET A 98 11.73 16.47 0.65
CA MET A 98 12.14 16.46 -0.76
C MET A 98 13.17 15.36 -1.08
N PHE A 99 13.82 14.75 -0.07
CA PHE A 99 14.96 13.84 -0.27
C PHE A 99 14.96 12.57 0.63
N GLY A 100 14.00 12.41 1.54
CA GLY A 100 13.88 11.23 2.39
C GLY A 100 13.60 9.95 1.59
N GLN A 101 14.18 8.81 2.00
CA GLN A 101 13.97 7.55 1.29
C GLN A 101 12.57 7.01 1.60
N LEU A 102 11.77 6.84 0.55
CA LEU A 102 10.52 6.10 0.62
C LEU A 102 10.81 4.65 1.01
N LYS A 103 10.19 4.19 2.09
CA LYS A 103 10.23 2.79 2.50
C LYS A 103 8.89 2.14 2.23
N THR A 104 8.93 1.03 1.52
CA THR A 104 7.78 0.16 1.27
C THR A 104 7.74 -0.95 2.31
N TRP A 105 6.55 -1.22 2.82
CA TRP A 105 6.27 -2.22 3.83
C TRP A 105 5.06 -3.04 3.41
N GLN A 106 5.12 -4.34 3.66
CA GLN A 106 3.92 -5.15 3.80
C GLN A 106 3.40 -5.00 5.23
N ARG A 107 2.09 -4.78 5.34
CA ARG A 107 1.37 -4.68 6.62
C ARG A 107 0.11 -5.52 6.54
N SER A 108 -0.54 -5.74 7.68
CA SER A 108 -1.85 -6.35 7.68
C SER A 108 -2.91 -5.39 7.12
N VAL A 109 -3.96 -5.95 6.53
CA VAL A 109 -5.19 -5.21 6.20
C VAL A 109 -5.74 -4.53 7.45
N LEU A 110 -5.74 -5.19 8.60
CA LEU A 110 -6.17 -4.63 9.89
C LEU A 110 -5.42 -3.33 10.25
N GLN A 111 -4.10 -3.29 10.04
CA GLN A 111 -3.34 -2.07 10.28
C GLN A 111 -3.76 -0.94 9.34
N ILE A 112 -4.05 -1.23 8.07
CA ILE A 112 -4.55 -0.20 7.14
C ILE A 112 -5.93 0.29 7.57
N GLU A 113 -6.82 -0.60 8.01
CA GLU A 113 -8.12 -0.21 8.56
C GLU A 113 -7.96 0.73 9.77
N GLN A 114 -7.08 0.38 10.71
CA GLN A 114 -6.79 1.22 11.88
C GLN A 114 -6.20 2.58 11.52
N LEU A 115 -5.32 2.63 10.52
CA LEU A 115 -4.66 3.87 10.09
C LEU A 115 -5.57 4.81 9.31
N THR A 116 -6.57 4.27 8.62
CA THR A 116 -7.41 5.03 7.68
C THR A 116 -8.84 5.23 8.14
N GLY A 117 -9.30 4.42 9.11
CA GLY A 117 -10.71 4.33 9.48
C GLY A 117 -11.60 3.64 8.42
N ILE A 118 -11.02 3.11 7.35
CA ILE A 118 -11.75 2.40 6.30
C ILE A 118 -11.90 0.94 6.73
N HIS A 119 -13.09 0.36 6.52
CA HIS A 119 -13.33 -1.06 6.71
C HIS A 119 -13.41 -1.77 5.36
N PHE A 120 -12.57 -2.77 5.14
CA PHE A 120 -12.52 -3.59 3.92
C PHE A 120 -13.36 -4.87 4.04
N GLY A 121 -14.20 -4.96 5.07
CA GLY A 121 -15.10 -6.09 5.30
C GLY A 121 -14.34 -7.39 5.54
N ALA A 122 -14.64 -8.42 4.75
CA ALA A 122 -14.05 -9.74 4.94
C ALA A 122 -12.56 -9.85 4.54
N LEU A 123 -11.98 -8.83 3.86
CA LEU A 123 -10.61 -8.91 3.35
C LEU A 123 -9.57 -9.15 4.44
N ALA A 124 -9.76 -8.59 5.63
CA ALA A 124 -8.88 -8.85 6.76
C ALA A 124 -8.89 -10.33 7.22
N GLY A 125 -9.89 -11.13 6.87
CA GLY A 125 -9.90 -12.58 7.12
C GLY A 125 -9.14 -13.39 6.08
N TYR A 126 -8.90 -12.81 4.90
CA TYR A 126 -8.17 -13.42 3.79
C TYR A 126 -6.70 -12.96 3.69
N ASP A 127 -6.27 -12.09 4.61
CA ASP A 127 -4.90 -11.59 4.70
C ASP A 127 -4.10 -12.36 5.75
N GLY A 128 -2.99 -12.97 5.32
CA GLY A 128 -2.12 -13.76 6.19
C GLY A 128 -1.60 -12.94 7.36
N PHE A 129 -1.24 -11.67 7.13
CA PHE A 129 -0.71 -10.83 8.19
C PHE A 129 -1.80 -10.51 9.23
N SER A 130 -2.99 -10.10 8.80
CA SER A 130 -4.13 -9.84 9.70
C SER A 130 -4.49 -11.06 10.55
N ASN A 131 -4.43 -12.26 9.98
CA ASN A 131 -4.71 -13.48 10.71
C ASN A 131 -3.62 -13.80 11.75
N GLU A 132 -2.36 -13.64 11.40
CA GLU A 132 -1.24 -13.80 12.34
C GLU A 132 -1.31 -12.79 13.50
N GLU A 133 -1.63 -11.53 13.23
CA GLU A 133 -1.80 -10.51 14.28
C GLU A 133 -2.94 -10.85 15.24
N ARG A 134 -4.09 -11.34 14.71
CA ARG A 134 -5.20 -11.79 15.57
C ARG A 134 -4.82 -12.97 16.46
N LEU A 135 -4.03 -13.92 15.92
CA LEU A 135 -3.62 -15.12 16.65
C LEU A 135 -2.57 -14.82 17.70
N THR A 136 -1.60 -13.95 17.39
CA THR A 136 -0.44 -13.69 18.25
C THR A 136 -0.62 -12.46 19.14
N GLY A 137 -1.59 -11.59 18.83
CA GLY A 137 -1.75 -10.27 19.45
C GLY A 137 -0.59 -9.30 19.16
N THR A 138 0.34 -9.68 18.28
CA THR A 138 1.55 -8.92 17.98
C THR A 138 1.45 -8.28 16.61
N ARG A 139 1.75 -6.98 16.52
CA ARG A 139 1.77 -6.26 15.24
C ARG A 139 2.95 -6.71 14.38
N ILE A 140 2.71 -7.02 13.11
CA ILE A 140 3.74 -7.46 12.16
C ILE A 140 3.86 -6.53 10.96
N GLU A 141 5.09 -6.27 10.53
CA GLU A 141 5.37 -5.54 9.31
C GLU A 141 6.66 -6.08 8.68
N ALA A 142 6.70 -6.15 7.35
CA ALA A 142 7.87 -6.63 6.61
C ALA A 142 8.32 -5.54 5.64
N ARG A 143 9.61 -5.19 5.67
CA ARG A 143 10.16 -4.21 4.72
C ARG A 143 10.32 -4.86 3.35
N ILE A 144 9.79 -4.21 2.32
CA ILE A 144 9.94 -4.63 0.93
C ILE A 144 11.06 -3.82 0.29
N ARG A 145 12.12 -4.49 -0.14
CA ARG A 145 13.22 -3.92 -0.94
C ARG A 145 13.15 -4.39 -2.40
N GLY A 146 12.43 -5.48 -2.66
CA GLY A 146 12.09 -5.98 -3.99
C GLY A 146 11.03 -7.09 -3.92
N PRO A 147 10.60 -7.65 -5.06
CA PRO A 147 9.50 -8.62 -5.13
C PRO A 147 9.71 -9.88 -4.27
N GLN A 148 10.97 -10.29 -4.07
CA GLN A 148 11.33 -11.45 -3.23
C GLN A 148 10.99 -11.30 -1.75
N ASP A 149 10.75 -10.07 -1.27
CA ASP A 149 10.40 -9.80 0.13
C ASP A 149 8.89 -9.89 0.38
N ILE A 150 8.07 -10.00 -0.67
CA ILE A 150 6.61 -10.08 -0.59
C ILE A 150 6.19 -11.47 -0.09
N ARG A 151 5.29 -11.49 0.90
CA ARG A 151 4.73 -12.72 1.47
C ARG A 151 3.25 -12.79 1.12
N ILE A 152 2.79 -13.90 0.56
CA ILE A 152 1.37 -14.15 0.24
C ILE A 152 0.81 -15.17 1.22
#